data_AF-A0A971B4G8-F1
#
_entry.id   AF-A0A971B4G8-F1
#
_cell.length_a   1.000
_cell.length_b   1.000
_cell.length_c   1.000
_cell.angle_alpha   90.00
_cell.angle_beta   90.00
_cell.angle_gamma   90.00
#
_symmetry.space_group_name_H-M   'P 1'
#
loop_
_entity.id
_entity.type
_entity.pdbx_description
1 polymer ?
#
loop_
_entity_poly.entity_id
_entity_poly.type
_entity_poly.pdbx_seq_one_letter_code
_entity_poly.pdbx_strand_id
1 'polypeptide(L)'
;MKRPAMWILASSVLLVLPVLAELAIMEIPPLPVGWELTIIPGFDPCIELALEDTYDAHFEGKTTEQMKAHMAHWGEAAIPELIRLYEDPRWHEYRRTIAGYLGAMPTEESRTWASGYAHALLKKAVWTEEDCGAFRMLVIPFGKDFDDAVFNLALERLPEFAAAVDVTAERKVPAPFDEVCRLFECTGREGLAEVLEPLTVVGEEHTRETCIMRLVYHRPARAVLEALRLGDRTRDPGRRARLSSLLSYRGGLIRAQEPMRHVLETEE
;
A
#
# COMPACT_ATOMS: atom_id res chain seq x y z
N MET A 1 59.34 -17.50 -30.54
CA MET A 1 58.04 -17.98 -30.01
C MET A 1 58.07 -17.91 -28.47
N LYS A 2 57.08 -17.22 -27.87
CA LYS A 2 56.67 -17.20 -26.43
C LYS A 2 57.71 -16.63 -25.43
N ARG A 3 57.46 -15.69 -24.50
CA ARG A 3 56.44 -14.70 -24.08
C ARG A 3 57.22 -13.67 -23.20
N PRO A 4 56.82 -12.38 -23.08
CA PRO A 4 57.44 -11.42 -22.17
C PRO A 4 56.84 -11.55 -20.76
N ALA A 5 57.65 -11.29 -19.74
CA ALA A 5 57.21 -11.16 -18.35
C ALA A 5 57.48 -9.74 -17.85
N MET A 6 56.47 -9.21 -17.15
CA MET A 6 56.51 -8.10 -16.19
C MET A 6 56.95 -6.73 -16.68
N TRP A 7 55.95 -5.87 -16.89
CA TRP A 7 56.01 -4.47 -16.47
C TRP A 7 54.90 -4.23 -15.45
N ILE A 8 55.30 -3.71 -14.30
CA ILE A 8 54.47 -3.18 -13.21
C ILE A 8 54.16 -1.72 -13.58
N LEU A 9 52.91 -1.26 -13.44
CA LEU A 9 52.53 -0.03 -12.70
C LEU A 9 51.05 0.33 -12.89
N ALA A 10 50.35 0.35 -11.75
CA ALA A 10 49.33 1.29 -11.29
C ALA A 10 48.31 1.86 -12.30
N SER A 11 47.02 1.59 -12.06
CA SER A 11 46.08 2.58 -11.48
C SER A 11 44.62 2.09 -11.59
N SER A 12 43.96 2.03 -10.43
CA SER A 12 42.57 2.42 -10.19
C SER A 12 41.52 2.16 -11.30
N VAL A 13 40.76 1.08 -11.17
CA VAL A 13 39.31 1.14 -11.39
C VAL A 13 38.63 0.38 -10.26
N LEU A 14 37.86 1.14 -9.49
CA LEU A 14 36.87 0.76 -8.51
C LEU A 14 36.37 -0.70 -8.59
N LEU A 15 36.53 -1.40 -7.46
CA LEU A 15 35.52 -2.35 -6.99
C LEU A 15 34.16 -1.63 -6.92
N VAL A 16 33.31 -1.83 -7.92
CA VAL A 16 31.87 -1.64 -7.78
C VAL A 16 31.24 -2.97 -8.14
N LEU A 17 30.84 -3.69 -7.08
CA LEU A 17 29.80 -4.70 -6.95
C LEU A 17 30.28 -5.69 -5.87
N PRO A 18 29.50 -5.86 -4.78
CA PRO A 18 28.08 -6.11 -4.88
C PRO A 18 27.26 -5.22 -3.94
N VAL A 19 26.45 -4.32 -4.51
CA VAL A 19 25.08 -4.21 -4.00
C VAL A 19 24.37 -5.38 -4.66
N LEU A 20 24.54 -6.56 -4.08
CA LEU A 20 23.58 -7.64 -4.22
C LEU A 20 22.28 -7.03 -3.69
N ALA A 21 21.53 -6.44 -4.63
CA ALA A 21 20.11 -6.39 -4.50
C ALA A 21 19.70 -7.79 -4.01
N GLU A 22 19.10 -7.85 -2.84
CA GLU A 22 18.14 -8.89 -2.52
C GLU A 22 17.03 -8.79 -3.57
N LEU A 23 17.32 -9.25 -4.80
CA LEU A 23 16.34 -9.95 -5.59
C LEU A 23 16.08 -11.22 -4.79
N ALA A 24 15.23 -11.09 -3.77
CA ALA A 24 14.46 -12.21 -3.29
C ALA A 24 13.76 -12.75 -4.54
N ILE A 25 14.31 -13.83 -5.09
CA ILE A 25 13.60 -14.68 -6.03
C ILE A 25 12.40 -15.17 -5.21
N MET A 26 11.28 -14.45 -5.30
CA MET A 26 10.01 -14.92 -4.80
C MET A 26 9.64 -16.07 -5.71
N GLU A 27 9.99 -17.28 -5.29
CA GLU A 27 9.55 -18.51 -5.94
C GLU A 27 8.02 -18.48 -5.99
N ILE A 28 7.46 -18.91 -7.13
CA ILE A 28 6.02 -19.14 -7.23
C ILE A 28 5.67 -20.17 -6.13
N PRO A 29 4.71 -19.87 -5.24
CA PRO A 29 4.30 -20.81 -4.21
C PRO A 29 3.75 -22.03 -4.94
N PRO A 30 4.08 -23.24 -4.48
CA PRO A 30 3.47 -24.43 -5.03
C PRO A 30 1.97 -24.37 -4.75
N LEU A 31 1.17 -24.85 -5.70
CA LEU A 31 -0.26 -25.03 -5.47
C LEU A 31 -0.48 -25.91 -4.23
N PRO A 32 -1.58 -25.71 -3.49
CA PRO A 32 -1.80 -26.42 -2.23
C PRO A 32 -1.90 -27.93 -2.46
N VAL A 33 -1.27 -28.74 -1.61
CA VAL A 33 -1.27 -30.21 -1.78
C VAL A 33 -2.70 -30.74 -1.93
N GLY A 34 -2.95 -31.50 -3.02
CA GLY A 34 -4.25 -32.09 -3.33
C GLY A 34 -5.22 -31.16 -4.05
N TRP A 35 -4.77 -29.99 -4.51
CA TRP A 35 -5.59 -29.07 -5.32
C TRP A 35 -6.13 -29.74 -6.59
N GLU A 36 -5.38 -30.68 -7.18
CA GLU A 36 -5.76 -31.42 -8.38
C GLU A 36 -7.03 -32.25 -8.17
N LEU A 37 -7.23 -32.73 -6.95
CA LEU A 37 -8.42 -33.48 -6.54
C LEU A 37 -9.62 -32.56 -6.24
N THR A 38 -9.39 -31.26 -6.21
CA THR A 38 -10.39 -30.23 -5.90
C THR A 38 -10.57 -29.23 -7.04
N ILE A 39 -10.13 -29.58 -8.26
CA ILE A 39 -10.32 -28.73 -9.44
C ILE A 39 -11.80 -28.43 -9.60
N ILE A 40 -12.11 -27.13 -9.60
CA ILE A 40 -13.48 -26.66 -9.74
C ILE A 40 -13.94 -26.95 -11.18
N PRO A 41 -14.99 -27.76 -11.37
CA PRO A 41 -15.42 -28.18 -12.70
C PRO A 41 -16.07 -27.03 -13.47
N GLY A 42 -15.94 -27.06 -14.80
CA GLY A 42 -16.67 -26.15 -15.70
C GLY A 42 -15.92 -24.91 -16.15
N PHE A 43 -14.63 -24.78 -15.82
CA PHE A 43 -13.79 -23.65 -16.22
C PHE A 43 -12.61 -24.11 -17.09
N ASP A 44 -12.36 -23.42 -18.21
CA ASP A 44 -11.24 -23.68 -19.12
C ASP A 44 -10.48 -22.36 -19.45
N PRO A 45 -9.18 -22.22 -19.06
CA PRO A 45 -8.46 -23.11 -18.16
C PRO A 45 -9.16 -23.17 -16.79
N CYS A 46 -8.89 -24.22 -16.00
CA CYS A 46 -9.40 -24.26 -14.64
C CYS A 46 -8.84 -23.10 -13.81
N ILE A 47 -9.62 -22.62 -12.84
CA ILE A 47 -9.31 -21.43 -12.04
C ILE A 47 -7.95 -21.59 -11.34
N GLU A 48 -7.68 -22.77 -10.78
CA GLU A 48 -6.46 -23.08 -10.02
C GLU A 48 -5.18 -22.88 -10.85
N LEU A 49 -5.13 -23.47 -12.05
CA LEU A 49 -4.01 -23.30 -12.98
C LEU A 49 -3.89 -21.85 -13.44
N ALA A 50 -5.01 -21.17 -13.68
CA ALA A 50 -4.98 -19.76 -14.05
C ALA A 50 -4.43 -18.88 -12.92
N LEU A 51 -4.71 -19.20 -11.65
CA LEU A 51 -4.14 -18.51 -10.49
C LEU A 51 -2.63 -18.75 -10.39
N GLU A 52 -2.17 -19.99 -10.58
CA GLU A 52 -0.74 -20.35 -10.61
C GLU A 52 0.01 -19.59 -11.71
N ASP A 53 -0.47 -19.67 -12.96
CA ASP A 53 0.12 -18.96 -14.10
C ASP A 53 0.20 -17.44 -13.89
N THR A 54 -0.77 -16.88 -13.18
CA THR A 54 -0.86 -15.42 -12.97
C THR A 54 0.05 -14.96 -11.85
N TYR A 55 0.35 -15.85 -10.90
CA TYR A 55 1.27 -15.56 -9.82
C TYR A 55 2.71 -15.39 -10.33
N ASP A 56 3.06 -15.98 -11.49
CA ASP A 56 4.42 -16.04 -12.04
C ASP A 56 5.20 -14.72 -11.87
N ALA A 57 6.28 -14.81 -11.09
CA ALA A 57 7.16 -13.70 -10.72
C ALA A 57 8.26 -13.43 -11.77
N HIS A 58 8.37 -14.25 -12.83
CA HIS A 58 9.40 -14.13 -13.86
C HIS A 58 8.92 -13.49 -15.16
N PHE A 59 7.61 -13.38 -15.33
CA PHE A 59 6.99 -12.53 -16.33
C PHE A 59 6.17 -11.47 -15.61
N GLU A 60 5.94 -10.34 -16.25
CA GLU A 60 4.87 -9.43 -15.83
C GLU A 60 3.61 -10.29 -15.64
N GLY A 61 3.25 -10.63 -14.38
CA GLY A 61 2.11 -11.51 -14.09
C GLY A 61 0.90 -11.06 -14.90
N LYS A 62 0.00 -12.00 -15.26
CA LYS A 62 -1.06 -11.75 -16.26
C LYS A 62 -1.66 -10.36 -16.06
N THR A 63 -1.61 -9.55 -17.11
CA THR A 63 -2.12 -8.17 -17.10
C THR A 63 -3.59 -8.16 -16.68
N THR A 64 -4.08 -7.02 -16.19
CA THR A 64 -5.50 -6.86 -15.88
C THR A 64 -6.40 -7.21 -17.08
N GLU A 65 -5.94 -7.00 -18.32
CA GLU A 65 -6.67 -7.38 -19.53
C GLU A 65 -6.75 -8.89 -19.75
N GLN A 66 -5.69 -9.64 -19.40
CA GLN A 66 -5.74 -11.11 -19.43
C GLN A 66 -6.64 -11.67 -18.33
N MET A 67 -6.64 -11.07 -17.13
CA MET A 67 -7.58 -11.43 -16.06
C MET A 67 -9.03 -11.19 -16.51
N LYS A 68 -9.31 -10.04 -17.16
CA LYS A 68 -10.62 -9.75 -17.75
C LYS A 68 -11.03 -10.78 -18.80
N ALA A 69 -10.10 -11.22 -19.66
CA ALA A 69 -10.40 -12.22 -20.68
C ALA A 69 -10.85 -13.56 -20.07
N HIS A 70 -10.17 -14.04 -19.02
CA HIS A 70 -10.61 -15.24 -18.30
C HIS A 70 -11.95 -15.01 -17.60
N MET A 71 -12.12 -13.89 -16.88
CA MET A 71 -13.39 -13.58 -16.20
C MET A 71 -14.56 -13.50 -17.18
N ALA A 72 -14.36 -12.92 -18.37
CA ALA A 72 -15.36 -12.86 -19.42
C ALA A 72 -15.70 -14.25 -19.98
N HIS A 73 -14.73 -15.16 -20.01
CA HIS A 73 -14.93 -16.54 -20.46
C HIS A 73 -15.64 -17.40 -19.40
N TRP A 74 -15.19 -17.32 -18.15
CA TRP A 74 -15.75 -18.07 -17.03
C TRP A 74 -17.14 -17.56 -16.60
N GLY A 75 -17.41 -16.27 -16.80
CA GLY A 75 -18.66 -15.62 -16.45
C GLY A 75 -18.89 -15.53 -14.93
N GLU A 76 -20.13 -15.18 -14.56
CA GLU A 76 -20.51 -14.93 -13.15
C GLU A 76 -20.36 -16.16 -12.25
N ALA A 77 -20.38 -17.37 -12.81
CA ALA A 77 -20.20 -18.61 -12.06
C ALA A 77 -18.83 -18.70 -11.35
N ALA A 78 -17.80 -18.01 -11.85
CA ALA A 78 -16.49 -18.00 -11.20
C ALA A 78 -16.43 -17.12 -9.94
N ILE A 79 -17.35 -16.16 -9.76
CA ILE A 79 -17.33 -15.21 -8.65
C ILE A 79 -17.42 -15.92 -7.28
N PRO A 80 -18.45 -16.74 -7.00
CA PRO A 80 -18.55 -17.42 -5.71
C PRO A 80 -17.39 -18.40 -5.47
N GLU A 81 -16.85 -18.99 -6.52
CA GLU A 81 -15.71 -19.92 -6.43
C GLU A 81 -14.40 -19.20 -6.09
N LEU A 82 -14.12 -18.07 -6.74
CA LEU A 82 -12.97 -17.22 -6.41
C LEU A 82 -13.08 -16.66 -4.99
N ILE A 83 -14.27 -16.25 -4.55
CA ILE A 83 -14.52 -15.83 -3.15
C ILE A 83 -14.21 -16.99 -2.19
N ARG A 84 -14.73 -18.19 -2.48
CA ARG A 84 -14.48 -19.39 -1.67
C ARG A 84 -12.98 -19.72 -1.58
N LEU A 85 -12.24 -19.60 -2.69
CA LEU A 85 -10.79 -19.79 -2.69
C LEU A 85 -10.06 -18.70 -1.91
N TYR A 86 -10.48 -17.43 -1.99
CA TYR A 86 -9.87 -16.34 -1.21
C TYR A 86 -9.95 -16.61 0.30
N GLU A 87 -11.10 -17.11 0.75
CA GLU A 87 -11.39 -17.38 2.15
C GLU A 87 -10.73 -18.68 2.66
N ASP A 88 -10.33 -19.58 1.76
CA ASP A 88 -9.65 -20.83 2.11
C ASP A 88 -8.18 -20.55 2.52
N PRO A 89 -7.77 -20.89 3.75
CA PRO A 89 -6.39 -20.68 4.21
C PRO A 89 -5.34 -21.39 3.36
N ARG A 90 -5.69 -22.47 2.66
CA ARG A 90 -4.76 -23.19 1.77
C ARG A 90 -4.31 -22.32 0.60
N TRP A 91 -5.15 -21.38 0.18
CA TRP A 91 -4.92 -20.49 -0.95
C TRP A 91 -4.40 -19.12 -0.54
N HIS A 92 -3.94 -18.96 0.71
CA HIS A 92 -3.49 -17.69 1.27
C HIS A 92 -2.49 -16.94 0.37
N GLU A 93 -1.49 -17.65 -0.15
CA GLU A 93 -0.45 -17.09 -1.03
C GLU A 93 -1.04 -16.50 -2.33
N TYR A 94 -2.16 -17.05 -2.82
CA TYR A 94 -2.80 -16.60 -4.07
C TYR A 94 -3.85 -15.50 -3.85
N ARG A 95 -4.12 -15.06 -2.62
CA ARG A 95 -5.18 -14.07 -2.31
C ARG A 95 -5.07 -12.79 -3.13
N ARG A 96 -3.84 -12.30 -3.37
CA ARG A 96 -3.61 -11.12 -4.22
C ARG A 96 -4.09 -11.36 -5.66
N THR A 97 -3.75 -12.51 -6.22
CA THR A 97 -4.16 -12.90 -7.58
C THR A 97 -5.67 -13.07 -7.65
N ILE A 98 -6.26 -13.75 -6.66
CA ILE A 98 -7.71 -13.96 -6.58
C ILE A 98 -8.47 -12.63 -6.50
N ALA A 99 -8.04 -11.70 -5.64
CA ALA A 99 -8.61 -10.35 -5.57
C ALA A 99 -8.44 -9.58 -6.89
N GLY A 100 -7.30 -9.78 -7.57
CA GLY A 100 -7.05 -9.25 -8.92
C GLY A 100 -8.09 -9.73 -9.94
N TYR A 101 -8.39 -11.03 -9.98
CA TYR A 101 -9.44 -11.58 -10.85
C TYR A 101 -10.82 -11.01 -10.51
N LEU A 102 -11.19 -11.02 -9.22
CA LEU A 102 -12.49 -10.52 -8.76
C LEU A 102 -12.69 -9.02 -9.06
N GLY A 103 -11.63 -8.22 -9.02
CA GLY A 103 -11.67 -6.78 -9.33
C GLY A 103 -11.36 -6.42 -10.79
N ALA A 104 -10.90 -7.36 -11.61
CA ALA A 104 -10.71 -7.13 -13.04
C ALA A 104 -12.05 -6.91 -13.76
N MET A 105 -13.09 -7.61 -13.30
CA MET A 105 -14.49 -7.43 -13.72
C MET A 105 -15.42 -7.43 -12.50
N PRO A 106 -15.52 -6.30 -11.77
CA PRO A 106 -16.33 -6.24 -10.55
C PRO A 106 -17.81 -6.47 -10.83
N THR A 107 -18.41 -7.49 -10.20
CA THR A 107 -19.86 -7.74 -10.22
C THR A 107 -20.50 -7.12 -8.98
N GLU A 108 -21.84 -7.12 -8.89
CA GLU A 108 -22.51 -6.74 -7.64
C GLU A 108 -22.08 -7.63 -6.47
N GLU A 109 -22.00 -8.95 -6.69
CA GLU A 109 -21.57 -9.91 -5.68
C GLU A 109 -20.13 -9.68 -5.22
N SER A 110 -19.17 -9.52 -6.14
CA SER A 110 -17.77 -9.32 -5.76
C SER A 110 -17.54 -7.97 -5.06
N ARG A 111 -18.25 -6.91 -5.47
CA ARG A 111 -18.22 -5.61 -4.78
C ARG A 111 -18.83 -5.66 -3.37
N THR A 112 -19.96 -6.37 -3.22
CA THR A 112 -20.63 -6.56 -1.93
C THR A 112 -19.74 -7.32 -0.97
N TRP A 113 -19.13 -8.40 -1.45
CA TRP A 113 -18.16 -9.18 -0.68
C TRP A 113 -16.94 -8.36 -0.28
N ALA A 114 -16.30 -7.67 -1.24
CA ALA A 114 -15.08 -6.90 -0.98
C ALA A 114 -15.33 -5.74 0.01
N SER A 115 -16.46 -5.03 -0.14
CA SER A 115 -16.86 -3.97 0.79
C SER A 115 -17.16 -4.54 2.18
N GLY A 116 -17.88 -5.65 2.26
CA GLY A 116 -18.17 -6.33 3.52
C GLY A 116 -16.90 -6.79 4.25
N TYR A 117 -15.94 -7.34 3.51
CA TYR A 117 -14.65 -7.79 4.06
C TYR A 117 -13.81 -6.60 4.55
N ALA A 118 -13.66 -5.55 3.74
CA ALA A 118 -12.94 -4.33 4.12
C ALA A 118 -13.56 -3.67 5.36
N HIS A 119 -14.90 -3.61 5.41
CA HIS A 119 -15.64 -3.07 6.55
C HIS A 119 -15.45 -3.94 7.82
N ALA A 120 -15.39 -5.27 7.69
CA ALA A 120 -15.10 -6.17 8.80
C ALA A 120 -13.67 -5.95 9.35
N LEU A 121 -12.68 -5.75 8.48
CA LEU A 121 -11.31 -5.40 8.91
C LEU A 121 -11.28 -4.07 9.66
N LEU A 122 -11.94 -3.02 9.14
CA LEU A 122 -11.99 -1.69 9.78
C LEU A 122 -12.61 -1.71 11.19
N LYS A 123 -13.53 -2.65 11.45
CA LYS A 123 -14.13 -2.86 12.78
C LYS A 123 -13.21 -3.54 13.79
N LYS A 124 -12.09 -4.14 13.36
CA LYS A 124 -11.14 -4.73 14.29
C LYS A 124 -10.46 -3.64 15.12
N ALA A 125 -10.38 -3.88 16.43
CA ALA A 125 -9.69 -2.96 17.35
C ALA A 125 -8.18 -2.93 17.11
N VAL A 126 -7.59 -4.08 16.76
CA VAL A 126 -6.17 -4.25 16.46
C VAL A 126 -6.04 -5.03 15.17
N TRP A 127 -5.17 -4.58 14.27
CA TRP A 127 -4.83 -5.26 13.03
C TRP A 127 -3.53 -6.03 13.20
N THR A 128 -3.50 -7.25 12.70
CA THR A 128 -2.26 -7.98 12.47
C THR A 128 -1.58 -7.53 11.17
N GLU A 129 -0.36 -7.99 10.92
CA GLU A 129 0.28 -7.84 9.61
C GLU A 129 -0.56 -8.46 8.49
N GLU A 130 -1.20 -9.61 8.75
CA GLU A 130 -2.11 -10.25 7.81
C GLU A 130 -3.31 -9.35 7.50
N ASP A 131 -3.88 -8.66 8.49
CA ASP A 131 -5.00 -7.75 8.30
C ASP A 131 -4.63 -6.55 7.43
N CYS A 132 -3.46 -5.94 7.67
CA CYS A 132 -2.91 -4.88 6.81
C CYS A 132 -2.73 -5.38 5.36
N GLY A 133 -2.16 -6.58 5.20
CA GLY A 133 -1.96 -7.23 3.91
C GLY A 133 -3.28 -7.48 3.18
N ALA A 134 -4.27 -8.05 3.87
CA ALA A 134 -5.58 -8.34 3.30
C ALA A 134 -6.31 -7.06 2.86
N PHE A 135 -6.31 -6.02 3.70
CA PHE A 135 -6.92 -4.74 3.33
C PHE A 135 -6.28 -4.14 2.09
N ARG A 136 -4.94 -4.08 2.06
CA ARG A 136 -4.16 -3.59 0.92
C ARG A 136 -4.45 -4.36 -0.37
N MET A 137 -4.55 -5.69 -0.29
CA MET A 137 -4.86 -6.55 -1.43
C MET A 137 -6.23 -6.25 -2.03
N LEU A 138 -7.19 -5.76 -1.24
CA LEU A 138 -8.51 -5.36 -1.71
C LEU A 138 -8.54 -3.92 -2.24
N VAL A 139 -7.82 -2.99 -1.61
CA VAL A 139 -7.81 -1.57 -2.02
C VAL A 139 -7.37 -1.38 -3.47
N ILE A 140 -6.37 -2.13 -3.94
CA ILE A 140 -5.86 -2.01 -5.31
C ILE A 140 -6.92 -2.37 -6.36
N PRO A 141 -7.53 -3.58 -6.33
CA PRO A 141 -8.55 -3.98 -7.29
C PRO A 141 -9.92 -3.33 -7.07
N PHE A 142 -10.32 -3.08 -5.81
CA PHE A 142 -11.71 -2.69 -5.46
C PHE A 142 -11.85 -1.29 -4.89
N GLY A 143 -10.77 -0.55 -4.64
CA GLY A 143 -10.86 0.71 -3.88
C GLY A 143 -11.89 1.69 -4.43
N LYS A 144 -12.05 1.78 -5.75
CA LYS A 144 -13.05 2.67 -6.39
C LYS A 144 -14.48 2.13 -6.37
N ASP A 145 -14.63 0.83 -6.10
CA ASP A 145 -15.89 0.10 -6.08
C ASP A 145 -16.41 -0.18 -4.67
N PHE A 146 -15.65 0.19 -3.63
CA PHE A 146 -16.12 0.12 -2.25
C PHE A 146 -17.31 1.04 -2.02
N ASP A 147 -18.24 0.58 -1.20
CA ASP A 147 -19.38 1.39 -0.77
C ASP A 147 -18.96 2.54 0.17
N ASP A 148 -19.87 3.49 0.35
CA ASP A 148 -19.65 4.66 1.20
C ASP A 148 -19.48 4.29 2.67
N ALA A 149 -20.00 3.15 3.12
CA ALA A 149 -19.88 2.71 4.51
C ALA A 149 -18.42 2.35 4.85
N VAL A 150 -17.68 1.76 3.91
CA VAL A 150 -16.24 1.52 4.05
C VAL A 150 -15.49 2.83 4.25
N PHE A 151 -15.72 3.85 3.41
CA PHE A 151 -15.02 5.13 3.52
C PHE A 151 -15.38 5.90 4.79
N ASN A 152 -16.67 5.94 5.15
CA ASN A 152 -17.13 6.62 6.36
C ASN A 152 -16.50 5.99 7.61
N LEU A 153 -16.51 4.66 7.70
CA LEU A 153 -15.87 3.96 8.81
C LEU A 153 -14.35 4.15 8.79
N ALA A 154 -13.72 4.15 7.61
CA ALA A 154 -12.28 4.38 7.50
C ALA A 154 -11.87 5.76 8.04
N LEU A 155 -12.63 6.82 7.73
CA LEU A 155 -12.42 8.16 8.30
C LEU A 155 -12.67 8.18 9.81
N GLU A 156 -13.72 7.51 10.30
CA GLU A 156 -14.04 7.42 11.73
C GLU A 156 -12.92 6.74 12.54
N ARG A 157 -12.33 5.67 12.00
CA ARG A 157 -11.26 4.89 12.66
C ARG A 157 -9.89 5.55 12.56
N LEU A 158 -9.69 6.46 11.62
CA LEU A 158 -8.39 7.05 11.31
C LEU A 158 -7.68 7.71 12.52
N PRO A 159 -8.36 8.47 13.40
CA PRO A 159 -7.73 9.05 14.59
C PRO A 159 -7.14 8.00 15.54
N GLU A 160 -7.88 6.90 15.76
CA GLU A 160 -7.40 5.81 16.61
C GLU A 160 -6.19 5.11 15.98
N PHE A 161 -6.24 4.85 14.67
CA PHE A 161 -5.09 4.26 13.97
C PHE A 161 -3.87 5.16 13.98
N ALA A 162 -4.05 6.49 13.84
CA ALA A 162 -2.96 7.46 13.92
C ALA A 162 -2.27 7.46 15.30
N ALA A 163 -3.06 7.32 16.38
CA ALA A 163 -2.54 7.25 17.74
C ALA A 163 -1.74 5.96 18.01
N ALA A 164 -2.10 4.86 17.36
CA ALA A 164 -1.46 3.55 17.53
C ALA A 164 -0.17 3.35 16.71
N VAL A 165 0.18 4.30 15.84
CA VAL A 165 1.42 4.27 15.06
C VAL A 165 2.63 4.33 16.00
N ASP A 166 3.80 3.80 15.63
CA ASP A 166 5.07 4.09 16.31
C ASP A 166 6.08 4.65 15.29
N VAL A 167 6.37 5.95 15.36
CA VAL A 167 7.25 6.66 14.41
C VAL A 167 8.72 6.43 14.71
N THR A 168 9.04 5.87 15.88
CA THR A 168 10.42 5.57 16.29
C THR A 168 10.89 4.18 15.85
N ALA A 169 9.95 3.27 15.60
CA ALA A 169 10.26 1.93 15.11
C ALA A 169 10.56 1.94 13.59
N GLU A 170 11.67 1.31 13.19
CA GLU A 170 11.85 0.90 11.80
C GLU A 170 10.81 -0.16 11.45
N ARG A 171 9.76 0.25 10.74
CA ARG A 171 8.66 -0.64 10.36
C ARG A 171 8.93 -1.25 8.99
N LYS A 172 9.01 -2.59 8.97
CA LYS A 172 9.01 -3.39 7.73
C LYS A 172 7.61 -3.51 7.11
N VAL A 173 6.57 -3.31 7.92
CA VAL A 173 5.17 -3.53 7.57
C VAL A 173 4.37 -2.23 7.74
N PRO A 174 3.53 -1.84 6.77
CA PRO A 174 2.62 -0.71 6.91
C PRO A 174 1.67 -0.85 8.10
N ALA A 175 1.41 0.24 8.81
CA ALA A 175 0.41 0.27 9.87
C ALA A 175 -1.01 0.46 9.28
N PRO A 176 -2.08 0.18 10.05
CA PRO A 176 -3.46 0.39 9.61
C PRO A 176 -3.71 1.82 9.12
N PHE A 177 -3.10 2.80 9.80
CA PHE A 177 -3.12 4.20 9.40
C PHE A 177 -2.63 4.41 7.96
N ASP A 178 -1.52 3.76 7.58
CA ASP A 178 -0.90 3.91 6.27
C ASP A 178 -1.81 3.34 5.17
N GLU A 179 -2.41 2.18 5.42
CA GLU A 179 -3.29 1.48 4.48
C GLU A 179 -4.66 2.18 4.33
N VAL A 180 -5.22 2.73 5.42
CA VAL A 180 -6.42 3.58 5.32
C VAL A 180 -6.12 4.84 4.51
N CYS A 181 -5.02 5.54 4.78
CA CYS A 181 -4.69 6.73 3.99
C CYS A 181 -4.48 6.39 2.51
N ARG A 182 -3.87 5.22 2.22
CA ARG A 182 -3.68 4.74 0.85
C ARG A 182 -5.00 4.51 0.13
N LEU A 183 -6.04 4.04 0.81
CA LEU A 183 -7.39 3.93 0.23
C LEU A 183 -7.85 5.28 -0.36
N PHE A 184 -7.76 6.37 0.40
CA PHE A 184 -8.16 7.70 -0.09
C PHE A 184 -7.23 8.22 -1.19
N GLU A 185 -5.92 8.03 -1.06
CA GLU A 185 -4.94 8.43 -2.06
C GLU A 185 -5.13 7.72 -3.41
N CYS A 186 -5.38 6.41 -3.38
CA CYS A 186 -5.58 5.61 -4.60
C CYS A 186 -6.94 5.88 -5.26
N THR A 187 -7.95 6.27 -4.48
CA THR A 187 -9.31 6.50 -4.98
C THR A 187 -9.58 7.97 -5.33
N GLY A 188 -8.77 8.89 -4.82
CA GLY A 188 -8.98 10.33 -4.95
C GLY A 188 -10.17 10.85 -4.13
N ARG A 189 -10.65 10.08 -3.15
CA ARG A 189 -11.81 10.43 -2.34
C ARG A 189 -11.43 11.49 -1.30
N GLU A 190 -12.32 12.46 -1.12
CA GLU A 190 -12.13 13.58 -0.17
C GLU A 190 -12.40 13.14 1.28
N GLY A 191 -12.07 13.99 2.26
CA GLY A 191 -12.33 13.78 3.69
C GLY A 191 -11.08 13.44 4.51
N LEU A 192 -10.03 12.91 3.88
CA LEU A 192 -8.81 12.51 4.58
C LEU A 192 -8.11 13.72 5.24
N ALA A 193 -7.97 14.84 4.52
CA ALA A 193 -7.31 16.03 5.04
C ALA A 193 -8.09 16.64 6.22
N GLU A 194 -9.42 16.65 6.13
CA GLU A 194 -10.33 17.21 7.11
C GLU A 194 -10.27 16.46 8.46
N VAL A 195 -9.94 15.16 8.44
CA VAL A 195 -9.70 14.36 9.65
C VAL A 195 -8.27 14.53 10.18
N LEU A 196 -7.27 14.60 9.29
CA LEU A 196 -5.87 14.71 9.69
C LEU A 196 -5.54 16.09 10.29
N GLU A 197 -6.08 17.17 9.73
CA GLU A 197 -5.74 18.54 10.14
C GLU A 197 -5.95 18.82 11.63
N PRO A 198 -7.11 18.53 12.25
CA PRO A 198 -7.30 18.72 13.68
C PRO A 198 -6.28 17.95 14.52
N LEU A 199 -5.97 16.71 14.12
CA LEU A 199 -5.05 15.83 14.85
C LEU A 199 -3.62 16.35 14.87
N THR A 200 -3.20 17.15 13.87
CA THR A 200 -1.89 17.83 13.87
C THR A 200 -1.76 18.89 14.98
N VAL A 201 -2.87 19.32 15.56
CA VAL A 201 -2.92 20.36 16.60
C VAL A 201 -3.22 19.77 17.97
N VAL A 202 -4.26 18.94 18.09
CA VAL A 202 -4.79 18.47 19.39
C VAL A 202 -4.24 17.11 19.84
N GLY A 203 -3.64 16.35 18.93
CA GLY A 203 -3.12 15.01 19.25
C GLY A 203 -1.92 15.04 20.19
N GLU A 204 -1.54 13.87 20.70
CA GLU A 204 -0.23 13.71 21.35
C GLU A 204 0.89 13.96 20.34
N GLU A 205 2.09 14.34 20.80
CA GLU A 205 3.17 14.77 19.90
C GLU A 205 3.49 13.76 18.78
N HIS A 206 3.43 12.47 19.10
CA HIS A 206 3.66 11.40 18.13
C HIS A 206 2.52 11.25 17.11
N THR A 207 1.25 11.34 17.56
CA THR A 207 0.10 11.38 16.65
C THR A 207 0.16 12.59 15.74
N ARG A 208 0.54 13.75 16.28
CA ARG A 208 0.74 14.99 15.52
C ARG A 208 1.81 14.79 14.44
N GLU A 209 2.97 14.24 14.80
CA GLU A 209 4.04 13.92 13.84
C GLU A 209 3.52 12.99 12.73
N THR A 210 2.83 11.90 13.09
CA THR A 210 2.24 10.94 12.15
C THR A 210 1.28 11.62 11.17
N CYS A 211 0.34 12.42 11.67
CA CYS A 211 -0.63 13.13 10.85
C CYS A 211 0.03 14.20 9.97
N ILE A 212 1.03 14.93 10.47
CA ILE A 212 1.80 15.93 9.70
C ILE A 212 2.52 15.25 8.52
N MET A 213 3.20 14.12 8.77
CA MET A 213 3.92 13.36 7.75
C MET A 213 3.00 12.89 6.62
N ARG A 214 1.71 12.63 6.90
CA ARG A 214 0.73 12.21 5.89
C ARG A 214 0.01 13.39 5.24
N LEU A 215 -0.32 14.42 6.01
CA LEU A 215 -1.04 15.61 5.53
C LEU A 215 -0.27 16.35 4.43
N VAL A 216 1.07 16.23 4.40
CA VAL A 216 1.92 16.83 3.36
C VAL A 216 1.50 16.46 1.93
N TYR A 217 0.87 15.30 1.73
CA TYR A 217 0.39 14.85 0.42
C TYR A 217 -0.94 15.52 0.01
N HIS A 218 -1.64 16.16 0.94
CA HIS A 218 -2.99 16.71 0.73
C HIS A 218 -3.06 18.22 0.94
N ARG A 219 -2.36 18.74 1.96
CA ARG A 219 -2.37 20.16 2.37
C ARG A 219 -0.93 20.59 2.74
N PRO A 220 -0.05 20.74 1.74
CA PRO A 220 1.38 20.93 1.96
C PRO A 220 1.72 22.10 2.88
N ALA A 221 1.18 23.30 2.62
CA ALA A 221 1.50 24.48 3.43
C ALA A 221 1.05 24.30 4.88
N ARG A 222 -0.15 23.75 5.10
CA ARG A 222 -0.66 23.46 6.44
C ARG A 222 0.25 22.48 7.18
N ALA A 223 0.66 21.40 6.53
CA ALA A 223 1.57 20.42 7.11
C ALA A 223 2.91 21.05 7.50
N VAL A 224 3.47 21.94 6.67
CA VAL A 224 4.72 22.66 6.96
C VAL A 224 4.58 23.59 8.17
N LEU A 225 3.51 24.37 8.26
CA LEU A 225 3.27 25.25 9.40
C LEU A 225 3.14 24.46 10.70
N GLU A 226 2.44 23.33 10.68
CA GLU A 226 2.30 22.48 11.86
C GLU A 226 3.60 21.74 12.21
N ALA A 227 4.41 21.36 11.21
CA ALA A 227 5.73 20.81 11.43
C ALA A 227 6.67 21.80 12.13
N LEU A 228 6.65 23.08 11.74
CA LEU A 228 7.40 24.15 12.41
C LEU A 228 6.95 24.31 13.87
N ARG A 229 5.64 24.46 14.09
CA ARG A 229 5.05 24.61 15.43
C ARG A 229 5.38 23.45 16.36
N LEU A 230 5.36 22.22 15.86
CA LEU A 230 5.73 21.04 16.64
C LEU A 230 7.25 20.96 16.85
N GLY A 231 8.05 21.31 15.84
CA GLY A 231 9.51 21.34 15.87
C GLY A 231 10.08 22.28 16.94
N ASP A 232 9.46 23.44 17.14
CA ASP A 232 9.86 24.43 18.15
C ASP A 232 9.55 23.97 19.58
N ARG A 233 8.50 23.14 19.74
CA ARG A 233 8.05 22.64 21.06
C ARG A 233 8.74 21.34 21.45
N THR A 234 9.13 20.51 20.48
CA THR A 234 9.79 19.24 20.77
C THR A 234 11.20 19.47 21.30
N ARG A 235 11.56 18.73 22.35
CA ARG A 235 12.93 18.67 22.89
C ARG A 235 13.76 17.55 22.29
N ASP A 236 13.11 16.57 21.66
CA ASP A 236 13.77 15.43 21.04
C ASP A 236 14.50 15.87 19.74
N PRO A 237 15.83 15.76 19.67
CA PRO A 237 16.60 16.18 18.50
C PRO A 237 16.30 15.36 17.24
N GLY A 238 16.03 14.06 17.39
CA GLY A 238 15.73 13.16 16.27
C GLY A 238 14.39 13.50 15.62
N ARG A 239 13.36 13.74 16.43
CA ARG A 239 12.05 14.25 15.97
C ARG A 239 12.20 15.62 15.33
N ARG A 240 12.93 16.54 15.94
CA ARG A 240 13.16 17.86 15.34
C ARG A 240 13.82 17.73 13.97
N ALA A 241 14.83 16.87 13.82
CA ALA A 241 15.47 16.61 12.54
C ALA A 241 14.51 16.03 11.50
N ARG A 242 13.61 15.10 11.87
CA ARG A 242 12.58 14.57 10.97
C ARG A 242 11.55 15.61 10.56
N LEU A 243 11.08 16.45 11.48
CA LEU A 243 10.17 17.55 11.15
C LEU A 243 10.84 18.62 10.28
N SER A 244 12.12 18.92 10.54
CA SER A 244 12.90 19.83 9.70
C SER A 244 13.18 19.25 8.31
N SER A 245 13.33 17.93 8.16
CA SER A 245 13.56 17.32 6.85
C SER A 245 12.35 17.48 5.92
N LEU A 246 11.13 17.52 6.46
CA LEU A 246 9.92 17.88 5.69
C LEU A 246 10.06 19.26 5.03
N LEU A 247 10.62 20.23 5.76
CA LEU A 247 10.85 21.60 5.25
C LEU A 247 11.88 21.60 4.12
N SER A 248 12.94 20.80 4.25
CA SER A 248 13.99 20.70 3.24
C SER A 248 13.54 19.96 1.98
N TYR A 249 12.80 18.86 2.13
CA TYR A 249 12.41 18.00 1.00
C TYR A 249 11.21 18.54 0.23
N ARG A 250 10.27 19.23 0.90
CA ARG A 250 9.03 19.74 0.27
C ARG A 250 8.93 21.26 0.23
N GLY A 251 9.74 22.02 0.96
CA GLY A 251 9.73 23.50 0.88
C GLY A 251 10.02 24.05 -0.52
N GLY A 252 10.73 23.31 -1.38
CA GLY A 252 10.89 23.63 -2.80
C GLY A 252 9.66 23.31 -3.67
N LEU A 253 8.88 22.28 -3.30
CA LEU A 253 7.69 21.80 -4.02
C LEU A 253 6.44 22.63 -3.71
N ILE A 254 6.29 23.08 -2.47
CA ILE A 254 5.15 23.93 -2.04
C ILE A 254 5.19 25.29 -2.75
N ARG A 255 6.39 25.87 -2.90
CA ARG A 255 6.61 27.09 -3.69
C ARG A 255 6.25 26.92 -5.17
N ALA A 256 6.18 25.70 -5.66
CA ALA A 256 5.88 25.39 -7.06
C ALA A 256 4.40 24.97 -7.30
N GLN A 257 3.65 24.57 -6.25
CA GLN A 257 2.33 23.95 -6.39
C GLN A 257 1.16 24.73 -5.78
N GLU A 258 1.38 25.56 -4.75
CA GLU A 258 0.33 26.44 -4.24
C GLU A 258 0.45 27.83 -4.87
N PRO A 259 -0.67 28.51 -5.22
CA PRO A 259 -0.61 29.90 -5.63
C PRO A 259 0.01 30.71 -4.49
N MET A 260 1.21 31.23 -4.74
CA MET A 260 2.15 31.89 -3.84
C MET A 260 1.53 32.95 -2.89
N ARG A 261 0.33 33.42 -3.20
CA ARG A 261 -0.49 34.33 -2.40
C ARG A 261 -0.93 33.73 -1.05
N HIS A 262 -1.33 32.45 -1.00
CA HIS A 262 -1.83 31.86 0.25
C HIS A 262 -0.72 31.62 1.28
N VAL A 263 0.49 31.29 0.83
CA VAL A 263 1.64 31.06 1.72
C VAL A 263 2.06 32.37 2.40
N LEU A 264 2.10 33.47 1.66
CA LEU A 264 2.52 34.78 2.16
C LEU A 264 1.49 35.45 3.09
N GLU A 265 0.19 35.21 2.89
CA GLU A 265 -0.86 35.76 3.76
C GLU A 265 -0.92 35.06 5.14
N THR A 266 -0.29 33.89 5.32
CA THR A 266 -0.22 33.15 6.61
C THR A 266 1.10 33.30 7.37
N GLU A 267 2.11 33.93 6.77
CA GLU A 267 3.40 34.22 7.43
C GLU A 267 3.47 35.64 8.06
N GLU A 268 2.41 36.45 7.92
CA GLU A 268 2.19 37.71 8.67
C GLU A 268 1.34 37.50 9.94
#